data_AF-A0AA42NCL6-F1
#
_entry.id   AF-A0AA42NCL6-F1
#
_cell.length_a   1.000
_cell.length_b   1.000
_cell.length_c   1.000
_cell.angle_alpha   90.00
_cell.angle_beta   90.00
_cell.angle_gamma   90.00
#
_symmetry.space_group_name_H-M   'P 1'
#
loop_
_entity.id
_entity.type
_entity.pdbx_description
1 polymer ?
#
loop_
_entity_poly.entity_id
_entity_poly.type
_entity_poly.pdbx_seq_one_letter_code
_entity_poly.pdbx_strand_id
1 'polypeptide(L)'
;MNDHKSALVGIFEKAGEAHAFAYAEAGENNDWAIWYADFLRGPLSKALGRDFTVAELTVCLMIAEDERLAMHGPDHPWPDSYADHFLARFTPPNSEEVTKLSLYYYPECPFCQRVLHAIRETGAEVELRHVWNHPQHRLDLQAARGRTTVPVLRITGADGSDRWMPESLDIVRYLKERARGHEAERS
;
A
#
# COMPACT_ATOMS: atom_id res chain seq x y z
N MET A 1 -13.43 -7.03 6.23
CA MET A 1 -12.29 -6.09 6.29
C MET A 1 -11.69 -5.94 7.71
N ASN A 2 -12.50 -5.83 8.77
CA ASN A 2 -12.02 -5.62 10.16
C ASN A 2 -11.15 -6.73 10.77
N ASP A 3 -11.33 -7.99 10.35
CA ASP A 3 -10.62 -9.11 10.99
C ASP A 3 -9.14 -9.18 10.56
N HIS A 4 -8.86 -8.95 9.27
CA HIS A 4 -7.49 -8.95 8.75
C HIS A 4 -6.66 -7.78 9.28
N LYS A 5 -7.27 -6.58 9.38
CA LYS A 5 -6.60 -5.41 9.97
C LYS A 5 -6.22 -5.67 11.42
N SER A 6 -7.17 -6.12 12.23
CA SER A 6 -6.93 -6.45 13.65
C SER A 6 -5.82 -7.49 13.83
N ALA A 7 -5.80 -8.53 12.97
CA ALA A 7 -4.75 -9.54 13.00
C ALA A 7 -3.35 -8.97 12.71
N LEU A 8 -3.23 -8.11 11.69
CA LEU A 8 -1.97 -7.46 11.35
C LEU A 8 -1.52 -6.48 12.43
N VAL A 9 -2.44 -5.67 12.99
CA VAL A 9 -2.13 -4.77 14.12
C VAL A 9 -1.51 -5.56 15.27
N GLY A 10 -2.14 -6.66 15.69
CA GLY A 10 -1.60 -7.50 16.76
C GLY A 10 -0.27 -8.18 16.43
N ILE A 11 0.04 -8.40 15.15
CA ILE A 11 1.36 -8.88 14.72
C ILE A 11 2.42 -7.78 14.88
N PHE A 12 2.11 -6.55 14.46
CA PHE A 12 3.01 -5.41 14.59
C PHE A 12 3.23 -5.02 16.05
N GLU A 13 2.19 -4.98 16.89
CA GLU A 13 2.31 -4.71 18.33
C GLU A 13 3.31 -5.67 19.00
N LYS A 14 3.18 -6.98 18.74
CA LYS A 14 4.10 -8.01 19.24
C LYS A 14 5.53 -7.80 18.73
N ALA A 15 5.71 -7.37 17.50
CA ALA A 15 7.03 -7.05 16.96
C ALA A 15 7.64 -5.83 17.67
N GLY A 16 6.83 -4.82 18.00
CA GLY A 16 7.23 -3.67 18.82
C GLY A 16 7.72 -4.08 20.21
N GLU A 17 6.93 -4.90 20.91
CA GLU A 17 7.29 -5.43 22.23
C GLU A 17 8.59 -6.24 22.18
N ALA A 18 8.73 -7.11 21.19
CA ALA A 18 9.93 -7.93 21.01
C ALA A 18 11.16 -7.10 20.64
N HIS A 19 11.01 -6.07 19.80
CA HIS A 19 12.10 -5.16 19.46
C HIS A 19 12.55 -4.33 20.68
N ALA A 20 11.59 -3.79 21.45
CA ALA A 20 11.88 -3.06 22.67
C ALA A 20 12.63 -3.93 23.69
N PHE A 21 12.25 -5.20 23.82
CA PHE A 21 12.96 -6.15 24.67
C PHE A 21 14.37 -6.47 24.16
N ALA A 22 14.52 -6.73 22.86
CA ALA A 22 15.81 -7.09 22.25
C ALA A 22 16.82 -5.94 22.25
N TYR A 23 16.36 -4.69 22.18
CA TYR A 23 17.18 -3.48 22.07
C TYR A 23 17.08 -2.56 23.28
N ALA A 24 16.68 -3.08 24.46
CA ALA A 24 16.48 -2.27 25.67
C ALA A 24 17.71 -1.43 26.09
N GLU A 25 18.92 -1.84 25.74
CA GLU A 25 20.19 -1.14 26.04
C GLU A 25 20.98 -0.73 24.79
N ALA A 26 20.46 -1.01 23.60
CA ALA A 26 21.13 -0.73 22.34
C ALA A 26 20.69 0.64 21.81
N GLY A 27 21.65 1.55 21.66
CA GLY A 27 21.43 2.82 20.97
C GLY A 27 20.90 2.62 19.55
N GLU A 28 20.26 3.66 19.02
CA GLU A 28 19.52 3.69 17.76
C GLU A 28 20.22 2.92 16.63
N ASN A 29 19.63 1.78 16.24
CA ASN A 29 20.24 0.86 15.29
C ASN A 29 19.73 1.16 13.88
N ASN A 30 20.64 1.45 12.95
CA ASN A 30 20.30 1.83 11.56
C ASN A 30 19.65 0.69 10.74
N ASP A 31 19.54 -0.51 11.31
CA ASP A 31 19.05 -1.74 10.67
C ASP A 31 17.67 -2.21 11.20
N TRP A 32 16.90 -1.35 11.87
CA TRP A 32 15.60 -1.71 12.46
C TRP A 32 14.70 -2.47 11.47
N ALA A 33 14.61 -2.00 10.22
CA ALA A 33 13.73 -2.60 9.22
C ALA A 33 14.14 -4.02 8.81
N ILE A 34 15.42 -4.37 8.91
CA ILE A 34 15.92 -5.73 8.63
C ILE A 34 15.51 -6.66 9.77
N TRP A 35 15.67 -6.21 11.02
CA TRP A 35 15.26 -6.99 12.18
C TRP A 35 13.75 -7.26 12.16
N TYR A 36 12.95 -6.21 11.93
CA TYR A 36 11.50 -6.36 11.83
C TYR A 36 11.12 -7.27 10.68
N ALA A 37 11.77 -7.16 9.52
CA ALA A 37 11.50 -8.02 8.38
C ALA A 37 11.75 -9.51 8.69
N ASP A 38 12.83 -9.85 9.39
CA ASP A 38 13.09 -11.25 9.76
C ASP A 38 12.06 -11.75 10.79
N PHE A 39 11.77 -10.96 11.83
CA PHE A 39 10.80 -11.31 12.86
C PHE A 39 9.38 -11.49 12.31
N LEU A 40 8.95 -10.57 11.44
CA LEU A 40 7.60 -10.52 10.90
C LEU A 40 7.35 -11.53 9.78
N ARG A 41 8.41 -12.10 9.17
CA ARG A 41 8.29 -12.97 8.00
C ARG A 41 7.31 -14.12 8.20
N GLY A 42 7.48 -14.91 9.26
CA GLY A 42 6.58 -16.04 9.56
C GLY A 42 5.14 -15.59 9.87
N PRO A 43 4.93 -14.67 10.82
CA PRO A 43 3.61 -14.17 11.17
C PRO A 43 2.84 -13.55 9.99
N LEU A 44 3.49 -12.69 9.20
CA LEU A 44 2.86 -12.05 8.04
C LEU A 44 2.58 -13.06 6.93
N SER A 45 3.47 -14.03 6.68
CA SER A 45 3.20 -15.07 5.69
C SER A 45 1.94 -15.86 6.04
N LYS A 46 1.79 -16.21 7.32
CA LYS A 46 0.61 -16.92 7.81
C LYS A 46 -0.66 -16.07 7.70
N ALA A 47 -0.59 -14.80 8.06
CA ALA A 47 -1.74 -13.90 8.05
C ALA A 47 -2.22 -13.54 6.63
N LEU A 48 -1.28 -13.41 5.68
CA LEU A 48 -1.57 -12.99 4.30
C LEU A 48 -1.60 -14.15 3.30
N GLY A 49 -1.37 -15.38 3.75
CA GLY A 49 -1.45 -16.59 2.92
C GLY A 49 -0.41 -16.66 1.79
N ARG A 50 0.74 -15.98 1.94
CA ARG A 50 1.81 -15.96 0.94
C ARG A 50 3.18 -15.88 1.59
N ASP A 51 4.22 -16.37 0.90
CA ASP A 51 5.58 -16.22 1.39
C ASP A 51 6.15 -14.82 1.12
N PHE A 52 6.97 -14.37 2.06
CA PHE A 52 7.73 -13.13 1.98
C PHE A 52 9.23 -13.37 2.11
N THR A 53 10.00 -12.55 1.40
CA THR A 53 11.44 -12.45 1.61
C THR A 53 11.75 -11.34 2.61
N VAL A 54 12.90 -11.42 3.29
CA VAL A 54 13.38 -10.35 4.18
C VAL A 54 13.49 -9.03 3.39
N ALA A 55 14.07 -9.07 2.19
CA ALA A 55 14.23 -7.86 1.35
C ALA A 55 12.88 -7.22 0.97
N GLU A 56 11.87 -8.01 0.62
CA GLU A 56 10.53 -7.49 0.31
C GLU A 56 9.90 -6.80 1.53
N LEU A 57 10.02 -7.42 2.71
CA LEU A 57 9.49 -6.85 3.95
C LEU A 57 10.26 -5.63 4.39
N THR A 58 11.59 -5.63 4.29
CA THR A 58 12.43 -4.46 4.64
C THR A 58 12.02 -3.25 3.81
N VAL A 59 11.88 -3.39 2.49
CA VAL A 59 11.43 -2.30 1.61
C VAL A 59 10.00 -1.87 1.98
N CYS A 60 9.11 -2.83 2.21
CA CYS A 60 7.71 -2.52 2.56
C CYS A 60 7.59 -1.76 3.90
N LEU A 61 8.36 -2.16 4.91
CA LEU A 61 8.41 -1.50 6.22
C LEU A 61 8.95 -0.08 6.11
N MET A 62 10.02 0.11 5.32
CA MET A 62 10.59 1.44 5.08
C MET A 62 9.56 2.37 4.42
N ILE A 63 8.82 1.89 3.42
CA ILE A 63 7.77 2.69 2.75
C ILE A 63 6.62 2.98 3.72
N ALA A 64 6.18 2.00 4.51
CA ALA A 64 5.13 2.18 5.51
C ALA A 64 5.50 3.26 6.54
N GLU A 65 6.75 3.26 7.02
CA GLU A 65 7.24 4.28 7.94
C GLU A 65 7.24 5.67 7.33
N ASP A 66 7.69 5.76 6.08
CA ASP A 66 7.72 6.98 5.30
C ASP A 66 6.31 7.58 5.14
N GLU A 67 5.32 6.75 4.83
CA GLU A 67 3.91 7.17 4.73
C GLU A 67 3.34 7.59 6.08
N ARG A 68 3.61 6.81 7.15
CA ARG A 68 3.18 7.13 8.51
C ARG A 68 3.73 8.49 8.94
N LEU A 69 5.03 8.74 8.75
CA LEU A 69 5.67 10.00 9.09
C LEU A 69 5.07 11.18 8.34
N ALA A 70 4.68 10.98 7.08
CA ALA A 70 4.07 12.05 6.30
C ALA A 70 2.62 12.36 6.71
N MET A 71 1.88 11.36 7.18
CA MET A 71 0.50 11.52 7.64
C MET A 71 0.39 12.00 9.10
N HIS A 72 1.23 11.45 9.98
CA HIS A 72 1.07 11.56 11.43
C HIS A 72 2.25 12.25 12.12
N GLY A 73 3.34 12.54 11.41
CA GLY A 73 4.53 13.15 11.99
C GLY A 73 5.10 12.30 13.15
N PRO A 74 5.43 12.92 14.30
CA PRO A 74 6.00 12.21 15.45
C PRO A 74 4.98 11.37 16.23
N ASP A 75 3.67 11.52 15.97
CA ASP A 75 2.64 10.71 16.62
C ASP A 75 2.81 9.24 16.22
N HIS A 76 2.60 8.31 17.18
CA HIS A 76 3.04 6.93 17.06
C HIS A 76 1.92 5.87 16.91
N PRO A 77 0.95 6.00 15.96
CA PRO A 77 -0.01 4.94 15.67
C PRO A 77 0.58 3.92 14.67
N TRP A 78 1.85 3.55 14.81
CA TRP A 78 2.56 2.79 13.76
C TRP A 78 1.98 1.39 13.48
N PRO A 79 1.45 0.58 14.44
CA PRO A 79 0.92 -0.73 14.09
C PRO A 79 -0.30 -0.64 13.19
N ASP A 80 -1.16 0.37 13.40
CA ASP A 80 -2.36 0.61 12.61
C ASP A 80 -2.00 1.10 11.20
N SER A 81 -1.13 2.11 11.09
CA SER A 81 -0.66 2.61 9.80
C SER A 81 0.06 1.55 8.98
N TYR A 82 0.86 0.69 9.63
CA TYR A 82 1.57 -0.39 8.94
C TYR A 82 0.58 -1.48 8.51
N ALA A 83 -0.40 -1.83 9.33
CA ALA A 83 -1.46 -2.76 8.93
C ALA A 83 -2.20 -2.26 7.69
N ASP A 84 -2.58 -0.98 7.64
CA ASP A 84 -3.23 -0.39 6.47
C ASP A 84 -2.34 -0.43 5.23
N HIS A 85 -1.05 -0.09 5.35
CA HIS A 85 -0.09 -0.17 4.26
C HIS A 85 0.01 -1.60 3.69
N PHE A 86 0.16 -2.59 4.57
CA PHE A 86 0.30 -3.99 4.17
C PHE A 86 -0.99 -4.52 3.53
N LEU A 87 -2.16 -4.15 4.05
CA LEU A 87 -3.44 -4.53 3.43
C LEU A 87 -3.61 -3.91 2.05
N ALA A 88 -3.27 -2.62 1.90
CA ALA A 88 -3.36 -1.93 0.62
C ALA A 88 -2.45 -2.57 -0.44
N ARG A 89 -1.27 -3.04 -0.01
CA ARG A 89 -0.26 -3.64 -0.90
C ARG A 89 -0.53 -5.12 -1.21
N PHE A 90 -0.89 -5.92 -0.22
CA PHE A 90 -0.89 -7.39 -0.34
C PHE A 90 -2.26 -8.03 -0.29
N THR A 91 -3.31 -7.27 0.03
CA THR A 91 -4.71 -7.74 -0.04
C THR A 91 -5.55 -6.73 -0.82
N PRO A 92 -5.20 -6.41 -2.08
CA PRO A 92 -6.00 -5.49 -2.88
C PRO A 92 -7.44 -6.03 -3.03
N PRO A 93 -8.44 -5.14 -3.12
CA PRO A 93 -9.84 -5.56 -3.14
C PRO A 93 -10.18 -6.29 -4.44
N ASN A 94 -11.05 -7.29 -4.36
CA ASN A 94 -11.52 -8.04 -5.52
C ASN A 94 -12.35 -7.14 -6.45
N SER A 95 -12.42 -7.50 -7.74
CA SER A 95 -13.11 -6.71 -8.76
C SER A 95 -14.57 -6.38 -8.41
N GLU A 96 -15.29 -7.33 -7.81
CA GLU A 96 -16.71 -7.19 -7.42
C GLU A 96 -16.92 -6.19 -6.28
N GLU A 97 -15.90 -5.93 -5.48
CA GLU A 97 -15.95 -5.00 -4.34
C GLU A 97 -15.62 -3.56 -4.75
N VAL A 98 -15.24 -3.32 -6.01
CA VAL A 98 -14.73 -2.03 -6.48
C VAL A 98 -15.71 -1.35 -7.41
N THR A 99 -16.15 -0.16 -7.03
CA THR A 99 -17.06 0.68 -7.84
C THR A 99 -16.31 1.64 -8.76
N LYS A 100 -15.12 2.08 -8.36
CA LYS A 100 -14.39 3.11 -9.10
C LYS A 100 -12.88 3.02 -8.93
N LEU A 101 -12.17 3.27 -10.03
CA LEU A 101 -10.73 3.45 -10.07
C LEU A 101 -10.38 4.88 -10.51
N SER A 102 -9.42 5.51 -9.83
CA SER A 102 -8.91 6.83 -10.22
C SER A 102 -7.39 6.89 -10.07
N LEU A 103 -6.70 7.22 -11.15
CA LEU A 103 -5.24 7.38 -11.17
C LEU A 103 -4.87 8.85 -11.05
N TYR A 104 -4.17 9.20 -9.98
CA TYR A 104 -3.51 10.49 -9.85
C TYR A 104 -2.15 10.44 -10.52
N TYR A 105 -1.90 11.35 -11.46
CA TYR A 105 -0.72 11.31 -12.30
C TYR A 105 -0.34 12.68 -12.87
N TYR A 106 0.84 12.74 -13.49
CA TYR A 106 1.15 13.71 -14.53
C TYR A 106 1.90 13.02 -15.70
N PRO A 107 1.75 13.47 -16.95
CA PRO A 107 2.28 12.80 -18.15
C PRO A 107 3.80 12.65 -18.18
N GLU A 108 4.54 13.60 -17.62
CA GLU A 108 6.01 13.63 -17.67
C GLU A 108 6.66 12.62 -16.71
N CYS A 109 5.88 12.01 -15.81
CA CYS A 109 6.40 11.05 -14.83
C CYS A 109 6.63 9.68 -15.49
N PRO A 110 7.87 9.14 -15.48
CA PRO A 110 8.14 7.81 -16.02
C PRO A 110 7.39 6.68 -15.30
N PHE A 111 7.17 6.83 -13.99
CA PHE A 111 6.38 5.86 -13.20
C PHE A 111 4.90 5.92 -13.55
N CYS A 112 4.33 7.11 -13.81
CA CYS A 112 2.97 7.24 -14.31
C CYS A 112 2.82 6.61 -15.69
N GLN A 113 3.80 6.80 -16.59
CA GLN A 113 3.76 6.19 -17.92
C GLN A 113 3.68 4.67 -17.87
N ARG A 114 4.36 4.03 -16.91
CA ARG A 114 4.25 2.59 -16.68
C ARG A 114 2.82 2.15 -16.35
N VAL A 115 2.14 2.90 -15.47
CA VAL A 115 0.74 2.62 -15.10
C VAL A 115 -0.21 2.90 -16.26
N LEU A 116 -0.04 4.03 -16.95
CA LEU A 116 -0.85 4.39 -18.12
C LEU A 116 -0.75 3.35 -19.24
N HIS A 117 0.44 2.75 -19.43
CA HIS A 117 0.61 1.64 -20.35
C HIS A 117 -0.19 0.41 -19.89
N ALA A 118 -0.10 0.02 -18.61
CA ALA A 118 -0.88 -1.09 -18.09
C ALA A 118 -2.40 -0.87 -18.23
N ILE A 119 -2.91 0.34 -17.99
CA ILE A 119 -4.32 0.69 -18.21
C ILE A 119 -4.73 0.44 -19.67
N ARG A 120 -3.89 0.85 -20.63
CA ARG A 120 -4.14 0.59 -22.06
C ARG A 120 -4.08 -0.89 -22.42
N GLU A 121 -3.10 -1.63 -21.87
CA GLU A 121 -2.96 -3.06 -22.11
C GLU A 121 -4.16 -3.86 -21.58
N THR A 122 -4.65 -3.51 -20.40
CA THR A 122 -5.73 -4.25 -19.73
C THR A 122 -7.13 -3.78 -20.12
N GLY A 123 -7.25 -2.63 -20.78
CA GLY A 123 -8.54 -1.99 -21.07
C GLY A 123 -9.29 -1.55 -19.80
N ALA A 124 -8.58 -1.35 -18.67
CA ALA A 124 -9.21 -1.00 -17.41
C ALA A 124 -9.85 0.39 -17.46
N GLU A 125 -11.09 0.50 -16.99
CA GLU A 125 -11.79 1.77 -16.83
C GLU A 125 -11.25 2.51 -15.61
N VAL A 126 -10.37 3.50 -15.84
CA VAL A 126 -9.73 4.29 -14.79
C VAL A 126 -9.88 5.78 -15.07
N GLU A 127 -10.44 6.52 -14.12
CA GLU A 127 -10.50 7.99 -14.18
C GLU A 127 -9.08 8.57 -14.06
N LEU A 128 -8.67 9.40 -15.00
CA LEU A 128 -7.34 10.02 -15.00
C LEU A 128 -7.39 11.41 -14.33
N ARG A 129 -6.70 11.56 -13.20
CA ARG A 129 -6.66 12.78 -12.38
C ARG A 129 -5.30 13.48 -12.47
N HIS A 130 -5.21 14.48 -13.35
CA HIS A 130 -3.96 15.22 -13.55
C HIS A 130 -3.66 16.19 -12.40
N VAL A 131 -2.60 15.95 -11.64
CA VAL A 131 -2.34 16.68 -10.38
C VAL A 131 -1.89 18.14 -10.56
N TRP A 132 -1.31 18.50 -11.71
CA TRP A 132 -0.94 19.90 -11.99
C TRP A 132 -2.06 20.73 -12.63
N ASN A 133 -2.90 20.14 -13.48
CA ASN A 133 -3.99 20.88 -14.15
C ASN A 133 -5.18 21.14 -13.22
N HIS A 134 -5.39 20.28 -12.24
CA HIS A 134 -6.47 20.41 -11.26
C HIS A 134 -5.89 20.41 -9.85
N PRO A 135 -5.70 21.60 -9.23
CA PRO A 135 -5.15 21.73 -7.89
C PRO A 135 -5.86 20.88 -6.84
N GLN A 136 -7.17 20.66 -7.01
CA GLN A 136 -7.95 19.80 -6.10
C GLN A 136 -7.41 18.37 -6.05
N HIS A 137 -7.00 17.77 -7.17
CA HIS A 137 -6.44 16.42 -7.16
C HIS A 137 -5.15 16.32 -6.36
N ARG A 138 -4.34 17.38 -6.38
CA ARG A 138 -3.13 17.47 -5.56
C ARG A 138 -3.49 17.60 -4.07
N LEU A 139 -4.51 18.40 -3.75
CA LEU A 139 -5.00 18.54 -2.37
C LEU A 139 -5.58 17.22 -1.84
N ASP A 140 -6.32 16.49 -2.67
CA ASP A 140 -6.88 15.18 -2.31
C ASP A 140 -5.77 14.18 -1.93
N LEU A 141 -4.67 14.14 -2.70
CA LEU A 141 -3.50 13.32 -2.37
C LEU A 141 -2.84 13.74 -1.06
N GLN A 142 -2.62 15.04 -0.88
CA GLN A 142 -2.01 15.58 0.33
C GLN A 142 -2.84 15.25 1.56
N ALA A 143 -4.17 15.37 1.48
CA ALA A 143 -5.08 15.06 2.56
C ALA A 143 -5.13 13.56 2.87
N ALA A 144 -5.09 12.70 1.85
CA ALA A 144 -5.21 11.26 2.02
C ALA A 144 -3.91 10.58 2.46
N ARG A 145 -2.75 11.10 2.05
CA ARG A 145 -1.45 10.43 2.21
C ARG A 145 -0.34 11.29 2.80
N GLY A 146 -0.60 12.57 3.08
CA GLY A 146 0.43 13.48 3.60
C GLY A 146 1.50 13.84 2.56
N ARG A 147 1.36 13.35 1.32
CA ARG A 147 2.31 13.49 0.22
C ARG A 147 1.58 13.70 -1.10
N THR A 148 2.23 14.40 -2.02
CA THR A 148 1.73 14.60 -3.39
C THR A 148 2.52 13.80 -4.43
N THR A 149 3.16 12.69 -4.02
CA THR A 149 3.89 11.81 -4.93
C THR A 149 2.92 11.04 -5.83
N VAL A 150 3.33 10.79 -7.07
CA VAL A 150 2.54 10.06 -8.08
C VAL A 150 3.42 9.00 -8.75
N PRO A 151 2.84 7.95 -9.38
CA PRO A 151 1.41 7.64 -9.51
C PRO A 151 0.75 7.23 -8.19
N VAL A 152 -0.55 7.46 -8.05
CA VAL A 152 -1.34 6.84 -6.98
C VAL A 152 -2.67 6.39 -7.55
N LEU A 153 -3.00 5.12 -7.39
CA LEU A 153 -4.33 4.61 -7.70
C LEU A 153 -5.21 4.68 -6.45
N ARG A 154 -6.32 5.42 -6.54
CA ARG A 154 -7.41 5.34 -5.58
C ARG A 154 -8.39 4.27 -6.05
N ILE A 155 -8.72 3.35 -5.16
CA ILE A 155 -9.65 2.27 -5.36
C ILE A 155 -10.82 2.52 -4.40
N THR A 156 -11.98 2.85 -4.95
CA THR A 156 -13.19 3.09 -4.16
C THR A 156 -14.04 1.82 -4.13
N GLY A 157 -14.32 1.35 -2.91
CA GLY A 157 -15.12 0.16 -2.65
C GLY A 157 -16.62 0.40 -2.83
N ALA A 158 -17.39 -0.69 -2.92
CA ALA A 158 -18.86 -0.65 -2.91
C ALA A 158 -19.43 -0.19 -1.56
N ASP A 159 -18.69 -0.37 -0.48
CA ASP A 159 -18.99 0.12 0.86
C ASP A 159 -18.64 1.61 1.05
N GLY A 160 -18.13 2.28 0.01
CA GLY A 160 -17.69 3.67 0.05
C GLY A 160 -16.31 3.88 0.69
N SER A 161 -15.59 2.80 1.06
CA SER A 161 -14.22 2.89 1.54
C SER A 161 -13.26 3.26 0.41
N ASP A 162 -12.17 3.94 0.75
CA ASP A 162 -11.09 4.22 -0.19
C ASP A 162 -9.81 3.52 0.23
N ARG A 163 -9.17 2.88 -0.75
CA ARG A 163 -7.81 2.36 -0.63
C ARG A 163 -6.90 3.09 -1.60
N TRP A 164 -5.69 3.41 -1.15
CA TRP A 164 -4.73 4.19 -1.93
C TRP A 164 -3.48 3.36 -2.17
N MET A 165 -3.16 3.12 -3.43
CA MET A 165 -2.04 2.30 -3.86
C MET A 165 -1.02 3.18 -4.60
N PRO A 166 0.11 3.52 -3.97
CA PRO A 166 1.06 4.49 -4.53
C PRO A 166 2.19 3.89 -5.37
N GLU A 167 2.42 2.60 -5.24
CA GLU A 167 3.57 1.97 -5.87
C GLU A 167 3.25 1.54 -7.30
N SER A 168 3.91 2.17 -8.27
CA SER A 168 3.63 1.97 -9.70
C SER A 168 3.64 0.50 -10.13
N LEU A 169 4.51 -0.32 -9.55
CA LEU A 169 4.58 -1.76 -9.86
C LEU A 169 3.39 -2.54 -9.28
N ASP A 170 2.92 -2.19 -8.09
CA ASP A 170 1.74 -2.82 -7.50
C ASP A 170 0.48 -2.41 -8.24
N ILE A 171 0.37 -1.14 -8.65
CA ILE A 171 -0.73 -0.67 -9.49
C ILE A 171 -0.79 -1.49 -10.78
N VAL A 172 0.35 -1.70 -11.45
CA VAL A 172 0.43 -2.49 -12.68
C VAL A 172 0.01 -3.94 -12.43
N ARG A 173 0.49 -4.56 -11.35
CA ARG A 173 0.12 -5.94 -10.99
C ARG A 173 -1.39 -6.04 -10.75
N TYR A 174 -1.94 -5.15 -9.93
CA TYR A 174 -3.36 -5.08 -9.62
C TYR A 174 -4.23 -4.99 -10.88
N LEU A 175 -3.91 -4.06 -11.80
CA LEU A 175 -4.66 -3.90 -13.04
C LEU A 175 -4.62 -5.16 -13.92
N LYS A 176 -3.48 -5.85 -13.99
CA LYS A 176 -3.31 -7.09 -14.78
C LYS A 176 -4.06 -8.27 -14.16
N GLU A 177 -4.00 -8.42 -12.85
CA GLU A 177 -4.75 -9.46 -12.12
C GLU A 177 -6.26 -9.27 -12.26
N ARG A 178 -6.72 -8.02 -12.10
CA ARG A 178 -8.13 -7.66 -12.29
C ARG A 178 -8.64 -8.05 -13.68
N ALA A 179 -7.87 -7.73 -14.72
CA ALA A 179 -8.24 -8.05 -16.10
C ALA A 179 -8.36 -9.56 -16.34
N ARG A 180 -7.41 -10.36 -15.82
CA ARG A 180 -7.46 -11.83 -15.90
C ARG A 180 -8.69 -12.42 -15.21
N GLY A 181 -9.07 -11.87 -14.05
CA GLY A 181 -10.29 -12.28 -13.34
C GLY A 181 -11.55 -12.08 -14.20
N HIS A 182 -11.68 -10.91 -14.82
CA HIS A 182 -12.80 -10.61 -15.72
C HIS A 182 -12.79 -11.43 -17.02
N GLU A 183 -11.65 -11.89 -17.51
CA GLU A 183 -11.57 -12.81 -18.66
C GLU A 183 -12.03 -14.23 -18.28
N ALA A 184 -11.66 -14.71 -17.10
CA ALA A 184 -12.07 -16.01 -16.58
C ALA A 184 -13.58 -16.11 -16.29
N GLU A 185 -14.21 -15.02 -15.85
CA GLU A 185 -15.67 -14.95 -15.62
C GLU A 185 -16.50 -14.91 -16.92
N ARG A 186 -15.86 -14.54 -18.05
CA ARG A 186 -16.50 -14.39 -19.37
C ARG A 186 -16.29 -15.60 -20.29
N SER A 187 -15.49 -16.58 -19.88
CA SER A 187 -15.17 -17.81 -20.63
C SER A 187 -15.96 -19.00 -20.09
#